data_AF-A0A722LPE3-F1
#
_entry.id   AF-A0A722LPE3-F1
#
_cell.length_a   1.000
_cell.length_b   1.000
_cell.length_c   1.000
_cell.angle_alpha   90.00
_cell.angle_beta   90.00
_cell.angle_gamma   90.00
#
_symmetry.space_group_name_H-M   'P 1'
#
loop_
_entity.id
_entity.type
_entity.pdbx_description
1 polymer ?
#
loop_
_entity_poly.entity_id
_entity_poly.type
_entity_poly.pdbx_seq_one_letter_code
_entity_poly.pdbx_strand_id
1 'polypeptide(L)'
;MFYAEMDNSAANTARDSGASLLIGHASNDASIAVNSLVLVSSVDYARQICGAGSQLARMVGAYRKTDPFGELYVIAVPESTGAAATVALTVTGEATETGTVNVYTGRTRVQAPVTSGDDAAAVAVSIKDAVNANPDLP
;
A
#
# COMPACT_ATOMS: atom_id res chain seq x y z
N MET A 1 2.23 51.45 -37.05
CA MET A 1 2.06 50.57 -35.87
C MET A 1 2.80 49.29 -36.18
N PHE A 2 3.84 48.93 -35.44
CA PHE A 2 4.58 47.69 -35.68
C PHE A 2 3.98 46.59 -34.80
N TYR A 3 3.59 45.49 -35.44
CA TYR A 3 3.13 44.26 -34.79
C TYR A 3 4.22 43.21 -35.01
N ALA A 4 4.83 42.76 -33.92
CA ALA A 4 5.80 41.67 -33.95
C ALA A 4 5.14 40.44 -33.33
N GLU A 5 4.93 39.41 -34.15
CA GLU A 5 4.48 38.09 -33.67
C GLU A 5 5.69 37.17 -33.53
N MET A 6 5.79 36.48 -32.40
CA MET A 6 6.73 35.38 -32.25
C MET A 6 6.06 34.10 -32.75
N ASP A 7 6.57 33.57 -33.86
CA ASP A 7 6.19 32.24 -34.34
C ASP A 7 6.95 31.16 -33.54
N ASN A 8 6.19 30.35 -32.81
CA ASN A 8 6.71 29.25 -32.00
C ASN A 8 6.65 27.91 -32.76
N SER A 9 6.34 27.90 -34.06
CA SER A 9 6.20 26.69 -34.90
C SER A 9 7.46 25.81 -34.94
N ALA A 10 8.64 26.40 -34.75
CA ALA A 10 9.93 25.72 -34.70
C ALA A 10 10.53 25.62 -33.29
N ALA A 11 9.79 25.99 -32.25
CA ALA A 11 10.25 25.79 -30.88
C ALA A 11 10.26 24.30 -30.53
N ASN A 12 11.22 23.90 -29.70
CA ASN A 12 11.32 22.52 -29.23
C ASN A 12 10.07 22.14 -28.43
N THR A 13 9.17 21.36 -29.03
CA THR A 13 7.93 20.85 -28.42
C THR A 13 8.11 19.51 -27.73
N ALA A 14 9.33 18.95 -27.74
CA ALA A 14 9.63 17.68 -27.07
C ALA A 14 9.45 17.82 -25.56
N ARG A 15 8.27 17.41 -25.08
CA ARG A 15 8.07 17.01 -23.70
C ARG A 15 8.36 15.52 -23.64
N ASP A 16 9.54 15.16 -23.16
CA ASP A 16 9.78 13.77 -22.79
C ASP A 16 9.03 13.52 -21.47
N SER A 17 7.72 13.26 -21.57
CA SER A 17 6.93 12.85 -20.41
C SER A 17 7.16 11.36 -20.21
N GLY A 18 8.00 11.01 -19.25
CA GLY A 18 8.23 9.63 -18.81
C GLY A 18 7.11 9.08 -17.95
N ALA A 19 5.85 9.17 -18.42
CA ALA A 19 4.71 8.70 -17.66
C ALA A 19 4.79 7.18 -17.44
N SER A 20 4.66 6.77 -16.18
CA SER A 20 4.64 5.36 -15.80
C SER A 20 3.22 4.91 -15.49
N LEU A 21 2.96 3.61 -15.71
CA LEU A 21 1.66 2.98 -15.46
C LEU A 21 1.84 1.78 -14.52
N LEU A 22 1.01 1.71 -13.49
CA LEU A 22 0.86 0.53 -12.63
C LEU A 22 -0.55 -0.05 -12.75
N ILE A 23 -0.65 -1.37 -12.84
CA ILE A 23 -1.92 -2.10 -12.87
C ILE A 23 -1.87 -3.14 -11.76
N GLY A 24 -2.88 -3.16 -10.90
CA GLY A 24 -2.91 -4.08 -9.77
C GLY A 24 -4.24 -4.08 -9.05
N HIS A 25 -4.39 -5.01 -8.10
CA HIS A 25 -5.62 -5.15 -7.33
C HIS A 25 -5.75 -4.05 -6.28
N ALA A 26 -6.89 -3.35 -6.30
CA ALA A 26 -7.35 -2.54 -5.17
C ALA A 26 -8.12 -3.42 -4.18
N SER A 27 -8.27 -2.96 -2.94
CA SER A 27 -9.16 -3.62 -1.97
C SER A 27 -10.60 -3.65 -2.49
N ASN A 28 -11.37 -4.67 -2.12
CA ASN A 28 -12.74 -4.86 -2.62
C ASN A 28 -13.66 -3.64 -2.39
N ASP A 29 -13.47 -2.91 -1.28
CA ASP A 29 -14.27 -1.72 -0.91
C ASP A 29 -13.55 -0.40 -1.20
N ALA A 30 -12.53 -0.42 -2.06
CA ALA A 30 -11.77 0.76 -2.44
C ALA A 30 -12.60 1.76 -3.27
N SER A 31 -12.35 3.06 -3.12
CA SER A 31 -13.11 4.09 -3.82
C SER A 31 -12.68 4.32 -5.27
N ILE A 32 -11.51 3.81 -5.68
CA ILE A 32 -11.02 3.92 -7.05
C ILE A 32 -11.94 3.16 -8.02
N ALA A 33 -12.31 3.80 -9.12
CA ALA A 33 -13.06 3.14 -10.17
C ALA A 33 -12.20 2.05 -10.83
N VAL A 34 -12.74 0.84 -10.88
CA VAL A 34 -12.09 -0.31 -11.51
C VAL A 34 -11.97 -0.08 -13.03
N ASN A 35 -10.90 -0.60 -13.63
CA ASN A 35 -10.58 -0.53 -15.06
C ASN A 35 -10.56 0.91 -15.61
N SER A 36 -10.28 1.90 -14.77
CA SER A 36 -10.21 3.31 -15.13
C SER A 36 -8.82 3.87 -14.83
N LEU A 37 -8.33 4.73 -15.72
CA LEU A 37 -7.02 5.37 -15.59
C LEU A 37 -7.10 6.53 -14.57
N VAL A 38 -6.26 6.50 -13.55
CA VAL A 38 -6.22 7.52 -12.50
C VAL A 38 -4.79 8.03 -12.29
N LEU A 39 -4.60 9.35 -12.32
CA LEU A 39 -3.32 9.99 -11.98
C LEU A 39 -3.08 9.93 -10.47
N VAL A 40 -1.91 9.46 -10.04
CA VAL A 40 -1.55 9.31 -8.63
C VAL A 40 -0.33 10.15 -8.28
N SER A 41 -0.56 11.18 -7.46
CA SER A 41 0.45 12.17 -7.06
C SER A 41 1.27 11.76 -5.82
N SER A 42 0.77 10.84 -4.98
CA SER A 42 1.46 10.42 -3.76
C SER A 42 1.09 9.01 -3.33
N VAL A 43 1.91 8.44 -2.44
CA VAL A 43 1.64 7.13 -1.81
C VAL A 43 0.39 7.21 -0.93
N ASP A 44 0.19 8.30 -0.19
CA ASP A 44 -0.98 8.46 0.68
C ASP A 44 -2.27 8.57 -0.11
N TYR A 45 -2.25 9.26 -1.26
CA TYR A 45 -3.39 9.29 -2.16
C TYR A 45 -3.71 7.90 -2.71
N ALA A 46 -2.68 7.12 -3.08
CA ALA A 46 -2.87 5.74 -3.51
C ALA A 46 -3.50 4.86 -2.43
N ARG A 47 -3.06 4.97 -1.17
CA ARG A 47 -3.67 4.26 -0.02
C ARG A 47 -5.13 4.64 0.15
N GLN A 48 -5.45 5.94 0.05
CA GLN A 48 -6.81 6.43 0.20
C GLN A 48 -7.75 5.84 -0.86
N ILE A 49 -7.34 5.85 -2.13
CA ILE A 49 -8.23 5.47 -3.24
C ILE A 49 -8.22 3.96 -3.52
N CYS A 50 -7.09 3.27 -3.32
CA CYS A 50 -6.94 1.84 -3.61
C CYS A 50 -7.18 0.96 -2.37
N GLY A 51 -7.26 1.54 -1.17
CA GLY A 51 -7.24 0.84 0.11
C GLY A 51 -5.82 0.69 0.65
N ALA A 52 -5.62 0.99 1.93
CA ALA A 52 -4.36 0.72 2.62
C ALA A 52 -4.09 -0.79 2.62
N GLY A 53 -2.80 -1.18 2.50
CA GLY A 53 -2.40 -2.59 2.41
C GLY A 53 -2.68 -3.26 1.06
N SER A 54 -3.53 -2.69 0.20
CA SER A 54 -3.83 -3.23 -1.13
C SER A 54 -2.58 -3.42 -1.98
N GLN A 55 -2.64 -4.40 -2.90
CA GLN A 55 -1.54 -4.68 -3.81
C GLN A 55 -1.14 -3.42 -4.60
N LEU A 56 -2.11 -2.69 -5.14
CA LEU A 56 -1.86 -1.49 -5.93
C LEU A 56 -1.26 -0.36 -5.09
N ALA A 57 -1.76 -0.10 -3.87
CA ALA A 57 -1.16 0.91 -2.98
C ALA A 57 0.30 0.57 -2.63
N ARG A 58 0.60 -0.71 -2.40
CA ARG A 58 1.97 -1.19 -2.14
C ARG A 58 2.87 -1.09 -3.36
N MET A 59 2.34 -1.32 -4.57
CA MET A 59 3.07 -1.10 -5.82
C MET A 59 3.44 0.37 -6.01
N VAL A 60 2.50 1.30 -5.75
CA VAL A 60 2.79 2.73 -5.78
C VAL A 60 3.88 3.09 -4.76
N GLY A 61 3.75 2.59 -3.52
CA GLY A 61 4.75 2.82 -2.47
C GLY A 61 6.15 2.29 -2.83
N ALA A 62 6.24 1.16 -3.54
CA ALA A 62 7.50 0.64 -4.04
C ALA A 62 8.06 1.50 -5.20
N TYR A 63 7.22 1.85 -6.17
CA TYR A 63 7.61 2.66 -7.33
C TYR A 63 8.10 4.05 -6.92
N ARG A 64 7.42 4.71 -5.98
CA ARG A 64 7.79 6.06 -5.49
C ARG A 64 9.13 6.12 -4.75
N LYS A 65 9.72 4.99 -4.36
CA LYS A 65 11.10 4.94 -3.86
C LYS A 65 12.14 5.06 -4.98
N THR A 66 11.75 4.71 -6.20
CA THR A 66 12.60 4.81 -7.40
C THR A 66 12.33 6.12 -8.15
N ASP A 67 11.06 6.50 -8.28
CA ASP A 67 10.65 7.75 -8.92
C ASP A 67 9.69 8.57 -8.02
N PRO A 68 10.25 9.42 -7.14
CA PRO A 68 9.46 10.17 -6.17
C PRO A 68 8.50 11.20 -6.77
N PHE A 69 8.78 11.71 -7.98
CA PHE A 69 8.07 12.87 -8.54
C PHE A 69 7.56 12.68 -9.97
N GLY A 70 7.90 11.59 -10.66
CA GLY A 70 7.45 11.34 -12.02
C GLY A 70 5.95 11.17 -12.13
N GLU A 71 5.47 11.36 -13.35
CA GLU A 71 4.07 11.19 -13.68
C GLU A 71 3.69 9.71 -13.57
N LEU A 72 2.75 9.40 -12.68
CA LEU A 72 2.33 8.04 -12.40
C LEU A 72 0.83 7.90 -12.57
N TYR A 73 0.42 7.00 -13.44
CA TYR A 73 -0.94 6.55 -13.57
C TYR A 73 -1.12 5.17 -12.96
N VAL A 74 -2.32 4.89 -12.46
CA VAL A 74 -2.72 3.58 -11.99
C VAL A 74 -4.04 3.15 -12.62
N ILE A 75 -4.20 1.84 -12.77
CA ILE A 75 -5.49 1.19 -13.08
C ILE A 75 -5.72 0.11 -12.03
N ALA A 76 -6.84 0.24 -11.30
CA ALA A 76 -7.30 -0.80 -10.40
C ALA A 76 -8.01 -1.90 -11.18
N VAL A 77 -7.59 -3.15 -10.99
CA VAL A 77 -8.32 -4.33 -11.44
C VAL A 77 -9.13 -4.90 -10.27
N PRO A 78 -10.32 -5.49 -10.52
CA PRO A 78 -11.13 -6.03 -9.43
C PRO A 78 -10.39 -7.18 -8.76
N GLU A 79 -10.60 -7.37 -7.47
CA GLU A 79 -10.09 -8.57 -6.79
C GLU A 79 -10.75 -9.83 -7.37
N SER A 80 -10.04 -10.96 -7.34
CA SER A 80 -10.62 -12.25 -7.72
C SER A 80 -11.72 -12.64 -6.72
N THR A 81 -12.82 -13.23 -7.20
CA THR A 81 -13.94 -13.69 -6.36
C THR A 81 -13.64 -14.98 -5.57
N GLY A 82 -12.37 -15.22 -5.25
CA GLY A 82 -11.90 -16.40 -4.53
C GLY A 82 -12.12 -16.29 -3.02
N ALA A 83 -11.89 -17.39 -2.31
CA ALA A 83 -11.87 -17.37 -0.86
C ALA A 83 -10.65 -16.57 -0.35
N ALA A 84 -10.87 -15.71 0.64
CA ALA A 84 -9.79 -14.99 1.30
C ALA A 84 -8.78 -15.97 1.90
N ALA A 85 -7.49 -15.66 1.76
CA ALA A 85 -6.44 -16.48 2.36
C ALA A 85 -6.53 -16.42 3.88
N THR A 86 -6.52 -17.58 4.54
CA THR A 86 -6.51 -17.68 6.00
C THR A 86 -5.21 -18.30 6.48
N VAL A 87 -4.64 -17.76 7.54
CA VAL A 87 -3.50 -18.36 8.26
C VAL A 87 -3.91 -18.52 9.72
N ALA A 88 -3.73 -19.72 10.27
CA ALA A 88 -3.94 -20.00 11.68
C ALA A 88 -2.61 -19.86 12.43
N LEU A 89 -2.56 -18.94 13.40
CA LEU A 89 -1.46 -18.79 14.35
C LEU A 89 -1.98 -19.15 15.75
N THR A 90 -1.53 -20.28 16.27
CA THR A 90 -1.92 -20.75 17.61
C THR A 90 -0.81 -20.42 18.60
N VAL A 91 -1.16 -19.68 19.67
CA VAL A 91 -0.28 -19.47 20.82
C VAL A 91 -0.58 -20.53 21.87
N THR A 92 0.45 -21.12 22.46
CA THR A 92 0.32 -22.11 23.53
C THR A 92 1.23 -21.74 24.71
N GLY A 93 0.80 -22.09 25.92
CA GLY A 93 1.53 -21.78 27.15
C GLY A 93 1.33 -20.35 27.64
N GLU A 94 1.90 -20.08 28.81
CA GLU A 94 1.90 -18.77 29.47
C GLU A 94 3.22 -18.06 29.19
N ALA A 95 3.18 -16.73 29.10
CA ALA A 95 4.38 -15.92 28.98
C ALA A 95 5.19 -15.98 30.28
N THR A 96 6.36 -16.62 30.24
CA THR A 96 7.24 -16.76 31.41
C THR A 96 7.99 -15.46 31.72
N GLU A 97 8.18 -14.59 30.74
CA GLU A 97 8.91 -13.33 30.87
C GLU A 97 8.21 -12.21 30.08
N THR A 98 8.38 -10.98 30.54
CA THR A 98 7.92 -9.78 29.83
C THR A 98 8.85 -9.50 28.64
N GLY A 99 8.27 -9.23 27.47
CA GLY A 99 9.06 -8.97 26.27
C GLY A 99 8.20 -8.65 25.05
N THR A 100 8.76 -8.91 23.86
CA THR A 100 8.09 -8.63 22.59
C THR A 100 8.14 -9.85 21.70
N VAL A 101 6.96 -10.32 21.27
CA VAL A 101 6.83 -11.33 20.23
C VAL A 101 6.90 -10.67 18.87
N ASN A 102 7.82 -11.13 18.03
CA ASN A 102 7.98 -10.62 16.66
C ASN A 102 7.29 -11.58 15.68
N VAL A 103 6.24 -11.10 15.01
CA VAL A 103 5.53 -11.83 13.96
C VAL A 103 5.85 -11.18 12.61
N TYR A 104 6.07 -11.99 11.58
CA TYR A 104 6.40 -11.48 10.25
C TYR A 104 5.26 -11.77 9.28
N THR A 105 4.71 -10.70 8.71
CA THR A 105 3.68 -10.75 7.67
C THR A 105 4.30 -10.28 6.37
N GLY A 106 4.63 -11.22 5.47
CA GLY A 106 5.41 -10.94 4.28
C GLY A 106 6.80 -10.38 4.62
N ARG A 107 7.03 -9.10 4.32
CA ARG A 107 8.31 -8.39 4.58
C ARG A 107 8.21 -7.41 5.76
N THR A 108 7.10 -7.40 6.48
CA THR A 108 6.85 -6.47 7.58
C THR A 108 6.93 -7.19 8.92
N ARG A 109 7.73 -6.64 9.83
CA ARG A 109 7.81 -7.11 11.22
C ARG A 109 6.71 -6.42 12.05
N VAL A 110 5.87 -7.22 12.68
CA VAL A 110 4.86 -6.81 13.66
C VAL A 110 5.37 -7.19 15.04
N GLN A 111 5.26 -6.26 16.00
CA GLN A 111 5.83 -6.41 17.34
C GLN A 111 4.70 -6.32 18.36
N ALA A 112 4.47 -7.42 19.07
CA ALA A 112 3.40 -7.54 20.06
C ALA A 112 4.02 -7.63 21.47
N PRO A 113 3.72 -6.68 22.38
CA PRO A 113 4.20 -6.74 23.74
C PRO A 113 3.50 -7.86 24.51
N VAL A 114 4.24 -8.56 25.35
CA VAL A 114 3.72 -9.58 26.27
C VAL A 114 4.28 -9.33 27.66
N THR A 115 3.48 -9.60 28.68
CA THR A 115 3.86 -9.46 30.08
C THR A 115 4.03 -10.84 30.71
N SER A 116 4.99 -10.99 31.62
CA SER A 116 5.11 -12.20 32.43
C SER A 116 3.78 -12.48 33.14
N GLY A 117 3.25 -13.70 33.00
CA GLY A 117 1.95 -14.09 33.51
C GLY A 117 0.80 -14.02 32.49
N ASP A 118 1.03 -13.46 31.30
CA ASP A 118 0.00 -13.45 30.25
C ASP A 118 -0.30 -14.89 29.80
N ASP A 119 -1.57 -15.29 29.88
CA ASP A 119 -2.01 -16.57 29.34
C ASP A 119 -1.97 -16.57 27.79
N ALA A 120 -2.14 -17.75 27.20
CA ALA A 120 -2.10 -17.92 25.75
C ALA A 120 -3.11 -17.03 25.00
N ALA A 121 -4.27 -16.73 25.62
CA ALA A 121 -5.30 -15.90 25.02
C ALA A 121 -4.90 -14.42 25.04
N ALA A 122 -4.33 -13.94 26.15
CA ALA A 122 -3.81 -12.57 26.26
C ALA A 122 -2.69 -12.30 25.25
N VAL A 123 -1.75 -13.24 25.10
CA VAL A 123 -0.68 -13.14 24.10
C VAL A 123 -1.26 -13.13 22.67
N ALA A 124 -2.21 -14.01 22.37
CA ALA A 124 -2.85 -14.06 21.05
C ALA A 124 -3.62 -12.76 20.74
N VAL A 125 -4.29 -12.17 21.73
CA VAL A 125 -4.96 -10.87 21.61
C VAL A 125 -3.95 -9.77 21.31
N SER A 126 -2.83 -9.72 22.05
CA SER A 126 -1.76 -8.74 21.80
C SER A 126 -1.21 -8.81 20.38
N ILE A 127 -0.96 -10.04 19.87
CA ILE A 127 -0.51 -10.24 18.48
C ILE A 127 -1.56 -9.76 17.48
N LYS A 128 -2.82 -10.16 17.66
CA LYS A 128 -3.94 -9.77 16.79
C LYS A 128 -4.11 -8.25 16.76
N ASP A 129 -4.04 -7.60 17.91
CA ASP A 129 -4.18 -6.14 18.01
C ASP A 129 -3.00 -5.43 17.33
N ALA A 130 -1.76 -5.92 17.51
CA ALA A 130 -0.58 -5.38 16.84
C ALA A 130 -0.63 -5.55 15.31
N VAL A 131 -1.20 -6.65 14.81
CA VAL A 131 -1.43 -6.88 13.37
C VAL A 131 -2.49 -5.90 12.84
N ASN A 132 -3.65 -5.82 13.49
CA ASN A 132 -4.76 -4.98 13.05
C ASN A 132 -4.46 -3.47 13.15
N ALA A 133 -3.53 -3.07 14.01
CA ALA A 133 -3.06 -1.69 14.10
C ALA A 133 -2.25 -1.24 12.88
N ASN A 134 -1.80 -2.15 12.02
CA ASN A 134 -1.05 -1.83 10.81
C ASN A 134 -1.90 -2.04 9.54
N PRO A 135 -2.59 -0.99 9.05
CA PRO A 135 -3.45 -1.08 7.87
C PRO A 135 -2.65 -1.22 6.56
N ASP A 136 -1.32 -1.08 6.58
CA ASP A 136 -0.46 -1.24 5.42
C ASP A 136 0.00 -2.69 5.21
N LEU A 137 -0.39 -3.62 6.10
CA LEU A 137 -0.16 -5.04 5.91
C LEU A 137 -1.00 -5.58 4.74
N PRO A 138 -0.45 -6.53 3.96
CA PRO A 138 -1.21 -7.22 2.92
C PRO A 138 -2.24 -8.20 3.46
#